data_AF-A0A359E880-F1
#
_entry.id   AF-A0A359E880-F1
#
_cell.length_a   1.000
_cell.length_b   1.000
_cell.length_c   1.000
_cell.angle_alpha   90.00
_cell.angle_beta   90.00
_cell.angle_gamma   90.00
#
_symmetry.space_group_name_H-M   'P 1'
#
loop_
_entity.id
_entity.type
_entity.pdbx_description
1 polymer ?
#
loop_
_entity_poly.entity_id
_entity_poly.type
_entity_poly.pdbx_seq_one_letter_code
_entity_poly.pdbx_strand_id
1 'polypeptide(L)'
;AYEILSEIGETLSVIESGEVSKGGGGADIGPLMRDGVPGMGLSVDGSKYFWYHHTDADTMDKLDKEDFNECVATMAVFAYAVADIEERLPK
;
A
#
# COMPACT_ATOMS: atom_id res chain seq x y z
N ALA A 1 5.29 0.42 14.93
CA ALA A 1 4.48 0.78 13.75
C ALA A 1 3.36 -0.22 13.45
N TYR A 2 3.63 -1.53 13.45
CA TYR A 2 2.67 -2.55 12.99
C TYR A 2 1.27 -2.44 13.60
N GLU A 3 1.14 -2.39 14.93
CA GLU A 3 -0.18 -2.35 15.59
C GLU A 3 -1.00 -1.12 15.19
N ILE A 4 -0.39 0.07 15.19
CA ILE A 4 -1.02 1.32 14.72
C ILE A 4 -1.47 1.21 13.27
N LEU A 5 -0.62 0.65 12.39
CA LEU A 5 -0.97 0.47 10.99
C LEU A 5 -2.11 -0.53 10.80
N SER A 6 -2.16 -1.59 11.61
CA SER A 6 -3.26 -2.56 11.60
C SER A 6 -4.58 -1.93 12.04
N GLU A 7 -4.57 -1.08 13.08
CA GLU A 7 -5.76 -0.32 13.51
C GLU A 7 -6.28 0.62 12.42
N ILE A 8 -5.39 1.29 11.69
CA ILE A 8 -5.78 2.09 10.51
C ILE A 8 -6.40 1.18 9.44
N GLY A 9 -5.79 0.01 9.18
CA GLY A 9 -6.29 -0.97 8.24
C GLY A 9 -7.72 -1.45 8.51
N GLU A 10 -8.11 -1.61 9.78
CA GLU A 10 -9.47 -2.03 10.14
C GLU A 10 -10.56 -1.11 9.57
N THR A 11 -10.26 0.19 9.42
CA THR A 11 -11.19 1.18 8.84
C THR A 11 -11.51 0.93 7.37
N LEU A 12 -10.67 0.15 6.67
CA LEU A 12 -10.80 -0.20 5.25
C LEU A 12 -11.36 -1.60 5.03
N SER A 13 -11.81 -2.29 6.08
CA SER A 13 -12.37 -3.66 5.99
C SER A 13 -13.55 -3.78 5.02
N VAL A 14 -14.34 -2.71 4.83
CA VAL A 14 -15.50 -2.69 3.92
C VAL A 14 -15.10 -2.81 2.44
N ILE A 15 -13.88 -2.41 2.08
CA ILE A 15 -13.34 -2.51 0.71
C ILE A 15 -12.26 -3.60 0.60
N GLU A 16 -12.22 -4.54 1.55
CA GLU A 16 -11.27 -5.68 1.55
C GLU A 16 -9.78 -5.28 1.50
N SER A 17 -9.43 -4.04 1.85
CA SER A 17 -8.06 -3.48 1.75
C SER A 17 -7.39 -3.24 3.11
N GLY A 18 -7.95 -3.81 4.18
CA GLY A 18 -7.53 -3.57 5.56
C GLY A 18 -6.46 -4.50 6.12
N GLU A 19 -6.07 -5.55 5.40
CA GLU A 19 -5.10 -6.52 5.91
C GLU A 19 -3.68 -5.95 5.89
N VAL A 20 -3.02 -5.95 7.05
CA VAL A 20 -1.63 -5.51 7.21
C VAL A 20 -0.76 -6.70 7.60
N SER A 21 0.30 -6.93 6.83
CA SER A 21 1.30 -7.96 7.08
C SER A 21 2.71 -7.36 7.21
N LYS A 22 3.63 -8.09 7.86
CA LYS A 22 5.02 -7.66 8.01
C LYS A 22 5.84 -8.01 6.78
N GLY A 23 6.75 -7.11 6.40
CA GLY A 23 7.65 -7.26 5.25
C GLY A 23 7.41 -6.18 4.19
N GLY A 24 7.92 -6.41 2.98
CA GLY A 24 7.72 -5.49 1.85
C GLY A 24 8.73 -4.34 1.79
N GLY A 25 8.25 -3.14 1.45
CA GLY A 25 9.08 -1.95 1.22
C GLY A 25 9.52 -1.72 -0.23
N GLY A 26 9.23 -2.67 -1.14
CA GLY A 26 9.54 -2.52 -2.55
C GLY A 26 11.01 -2.16 -2.84
N ALA A 27 11.27 -1.73 -4.07
CA ALA A 27 12.61 -1.30 -4.47
C ALA A 27 12.99 0.06 -3.87
N ASP A 28 12.03 0.99 -3.80
CA ASP A 28 12.31 2.40 -3.52
C ASP A 28 12.48 2.71 -2.03
N ILE A 29 11.65 2.16 -1.15
CA ILE A 29 11.68 2.47 0.29
C ILE A 29 12.35 1.37 1.13
N GLY A 30 12.58 0.18 0.57
CA GLY A 30 13.28 -0.92 1.23
C GLY A 30 14.63 -0.53 1.85
N PRO A 31 15.50 0.28 1.20
CA PRO A 31 16.72 0.78 1.82
C PRO A 31 16.48 1.62 3.07
N LEU A 32 15.49 2.53 3.06
CA LEU A 32 15.14 3.36 4.21
C LEU A 32 14.64 2.52 5.38
N MET A 33 13.85 1.49 5.08
CA MET A 33 13.34 0.56 6.09
C MET A 33 14.46 -0.26 6.73
N ARG A 34 15.51 -0.62 5.99
CA ARG A 34 16.71 -1.27 6.55
C ARG A 34 17.47 -0.36 7.51
N ASP A 35 17.42 0.95 7.30
CA ASP A 35 18.03 1.96 8.18
C ASP A 35 17.11 2.36 9.35
N GLY A 36 15.98 1.65 9.54
CA GLY A 36 15.07 1.82 10.67
C GLY A 36 14.05 2.94 10.50
N VAL A 37 13.77 3.37 9.26
CA VAL A 37 12.61 4.22 8.96
C VAL A 37 11.37 3.35 8.82
N PRO A 38 10.30 3.56 9.62
CA PRO A 38 9.03 2.86 9.41
C PRO A 38 8.51 3.10 8.00
N GLY A 39 8.13 2.03 7.31
CA GLY A 39 7.60 2.09 5.95
C GLY A 39 6.47 1.09 5.74
N MET A 40 5.65 1.36 4.75
CA MET A 40 4.55 0.52 4.30
C MET A 40 4.42 0.64 2.79
N GLY A 41 3.94 -0.43 2.15
CA GLY A 41 3.61 -0.44 0.73
C GLY A 41 2.30 -1.20 0.52
N LEU A 42 1.51 -0.75 -0.44
CA LEU A 42 0.29 -1.43 -0.83
C LEU A 42 0.64 -2.68 -1.66
N SER A 43 0.20 -3.85 -1.19
CA SER A 43 0.29 -5.10 -1.94
C SER A 43 -1.03 -5.32 -2.67
N VAL A 44 -0.96 -5.59 -3.97
CA VAL A 44 -2.13 -5.83 -4.84
C VAL A 44 -2.03 -7.19 -5.52
N ASP A 45 -3.10 -7.66 -6.15
CA ASP A 45 -3.02 -8.85 -7.01
C ASP A 45 -2.15 -8.57 -8.24
N GLY A 46 -0.97 -9.19 -8.27
CA GLY A 46 -0.01 -9.09 -9.37
C GLY A 46 -0.19 -10.17 -10.45
N SER A 47 -1.24 -11.00 -10.41
CA SER A 47 -1.39 -12.19 -11.27
C SER A 47 -1.28 -11.90 -12.78
N LYS A 48 -1.70 -10.72 -13.21
CA LYS A 48 -1.64 -10.26 -14.62
C LYS A 48 -0.51 -9.26 -14.90
N TYR A 49 0.24 -8.83 -13.88
CA TYR A 49 1.24 -7.76 -14.01
C TYR A 49 2.26 -8.06 -15.13
N PHE A 50 2.84 -9.27 -15.10
CA PHE A 50 3.86 -9.68 -16.08
C PHE A 50 3.30 -10.05 -17.46
N TRP A 51 1.99 -9.97 -17.68
CA TRP A 51 1.44 -10.12 -19.04
C TRP A 51 1.71 -8.89 -19.90
N TYR A 52 1.83 -7.72 -19.26
CA TYR A 52 1.96 -6.42 -19.94
C TYR A 52 3.22 -5.66 -19.57
N HIS A 53 3.79 -5.91 -18.38
CA HIS A 53 4.98 -5.24 -17.87
C HIS A 53 6.13 -5.20 -18.89
N HIS A 54 6.66 -4.00 -19.15
CA HIS A 54 7.75 -3.75 -20.12
C HIS A 54 7.41 -4.17 -21.57
N THR A 55 6.14 -4.04 -21.99
CA THR A 55 5.71 -4.22 -23.38
C THR A 55 4.93 -3.00 -23.85
N ASP A 56 4.76 -2.85 -25.17
CA ASP A 56 3.90 -1.80 -25.75
C ASP A 56 2.41 -1.97 -25.37
N ALA A 57 2.03 -3.11 -24.80
CA ALA A 57 0.67 -3.35 -24.31
C ALA A 57 0.40 -2.78 -22.91
N ASP A 58 1.40 -2.21 -22.23
CA ASP A 58 1.24 -1.50 -20.96
C ASP A 58 0.51 -0.17 -21.18
N THR A 59 -0.82 -0.25 -21.17
CA THR A 59 -1.72 0.80 -21.67
C THR A 59 -2.98 0.87 -20.80
N MET A 60 -3.67 2.01 -20.84
CA MET A 60 -4.78 2.32 -19.94
C MET A 60 -5.96 1.34 -20.02
N ASP A 61 -6.15 0.64 -21.13
CA ASP A 61 -7.27 -0.29 -21.31
C ASP A 61 -7.11 -1.61 -20.55
N LYS A 62 -5.98 -1.81 -19.83
CA LYS A 62 -5.79 -2.94 -18.91
C LYS A 62 -6.19 -2.62 -17.47
N LEU A 63 -6.40 -1.33 -17.15
CA LEU A 63 -6.79 -0.91 -15.81
C LEU A 63 -8.26 -1.20 -15.56
N ASP A 64 -8.53 -1.84 -14.43
CA ASP A 64 -9.86 -1.85 -13.85
C ASP A 64 -10.07 -0.57 -13.02
N LYS A 65 -11.22 0.07 -13.18
CA LYS A 65 -11.51 1.34 -12.51
C LYS A 65 -11.79 1.15 -11.02
N GLU A 66 -12.38 0.01 -10.63
CA GLU A 66 -12.69 -0.27 -9.24
C GLU A 66 -11.41 -0.58 -8.47
N ASP A 67 -10.57 -1.49 -8.97
CA ASP A 67 -9.26 -1.80 -8.39
C ASP A 67 -8.40 -0.53 -8.22
N PHE A 68 -8.43 0.37 -9.22
CA PHE A 68 -7.74 1.65 -9.14
C PHE A 68 -8.28 2.55 -8.02
N ASN A 69 -9.61 2.66 -7.88
CA ASN A 69 -10.22 3.49 -6.84
C ASN A 69 -9.96 2.93 -5.43
N GLU A 70 -9.96 1.61 -5.26
CA GLU A 70 -9.60 0.97 -4.00
C GLU A 70 -8.14 1.27 -3.63
N CYS A 71 -7.21 1.19 -4.58
CA CYS A 71 -5.82 1.59 -4.35
C CYS A 71 -5.70 3.05 -3.92
N VAL A 72 -6.44 3.95 -4.56
CA VAL A 72 -6.47 5.38 -4.20
C VAL A 72 -7.03 5.57 -2.80
N ALA A 73 -8.14 4.92 -2.46
CA ALA A 73 -8.79 5.02 -1.15
C ALA A 73 -7.84 4.55 -0.04
N THR A 74 -7.21 3.38 -0.22
CA THR A 74 -6.28 2.82 0.76
C THR A 74 -5.06 3.72 0.96
N MET A 75 -4.43 4.18 -0.12
CA MET A 75 -3.29 5.09 -0.02
C MET A 75 -3.67 6.41 0.66
N ALA A 76 -4.85 6.98 0.35
CA ALA A 76 -5.32 8.22 0.94
C ALA A 76 -5.58 8.09 2.45
N VAL A 77 -6.29 7.03 2.87
CA VAL A 77 -6.62 6.79 4.28
C VAL A 77 -5.35 6.55 5.10
N PHE A 78 -4.45 5.68 4.65
CA PHE A 78 -3.19 5.44 5.35
C PHE A 78 -2.31 6.67 5.42
N ALA A 79 -2.16 7.42 4.31
CA ALA A 79 -1.36 8.64 4.30
C ALA A 79 -1.93 9.71 5.23
N TYR A 80 -3.26 9.90 5.22
CA TYR A 80 -3.94 10.85 6.10
C TYR A 80 -3.79 10.44 7.57
N ALA A 81 -4.18 9.21 7.92
CA ALA A 81 -4.19 8.76 9.30
C ALA A 81 -2.78 8.80 9.93
N VAL A 82 -1.75 8.35 9.21
CA VAL A 82 -0.36 8.42 9.68
C VAL A 82 0.15 9.87 9.81
N ALA A 83 -0.36 10.80 9.00
CA ALA A 83 -0.02 12.22 9.13
C ALA A 83 -0.75 12.91 10.29
N ASP A 84 -1.93 12.41 10.69
CA ASP A 84 -2.83 13.02 11.67
C ASP A 84 -2.64 12.46 13.10
N ILE A 85 -1.93 11.34 13.28
CA ILE A 85 -1.61 10.80 14.62
C ILE A 85 -0.66 11.72 15.41
N GLU A 86 -0.90 11.85 16.71
CA GLU A 86 -0.11 12.72 17.60
C GLU A 86 1.33 12.19 17.80
N GLU A 87 1.47 10.87 17.92
CA GLU A 87 2.75 10.21 18.13
C GLU A 87 3.33 9.69 16.83
N ARG A 88 4.66 9.82 16.67
CA ARG A 88 5.36 9.26 15.51
C ARG A 88 5.32 7.75 15.54
N LEU A 89 5.26 7.14 14.36
CA LEU A 89 5.36 5.69 14.23
C LEU A 89 6.65 5.15 14.93
N PRO A 90 6.54 4.12 15.78
CA PRO A 90 7.69 3.47 16.37
C PRO A 90 8.56 2.80 15.31
N LYS A 91 9.88 2.89 15.47
CA LYS A 91 10.87 2.14 14.68
C LYS A 91 10.73 0.63 14.86
#